data_AF-A0A8T4KJ60-F1
#
_entry.id   AF-A0A8T4KJ60-F1
#
_cell.length_a   1.000
_cell.length_b   1.000
_cell.length_c   1.000
_cell.angle_alpha   90.00
_cell.angle_beta   90.00
_cell.angle_gamma   90.00
#
_symmetry.space_group_name_H-M   'P 1'
#
loop_
_entity.id
_entity.type
_entity.pdbx_description
1 polymer ?
#
loop_
_entity_poly.entity_id
_entity_poly.type
_entity_poly.pdbx_seq_one_letter_code
_entity_poly.pdbx_strand_id
1 'polypeptide(L)'
;MRILVFSAHPDDADFVCGATVAKKTAEGHEVHYVIATGGQKGKHGIDASPGQFALVREGEQRNSAAVLGVKSVTFLKFTDGELENNDDLSRRLVHEIREKKPDILMSMDPAAQKFDSVHRYHKDHRVMAAAVFDAGYPAAGNANFYPEAGEPWTPKEFWFFGGEPNRYEDASGFIDAKITALLCHKSQVNPGEMEKWVRQWAAETGRKAGMAYAEAFRILSFTR
;
A
#
# COMPACT_ATOMS: atom_id res chain seq x y z
N MET A 1 14.46 -3.77 9.79
CA MET A 1 13.98 -4.53 8.62
C MET A 1 13.69 -3.56 7.50
N ARG A 2 13.62 -4.06 6.26
CA ARG A 2 13.12 -3.30 5.11
C ARG A 2 11.71 -3.76 4.77
N ILE A 3 10.81 -2.81 4.55
CA ILE A 3 9.40 -3.05 4.28
C ILE A 3 9.08 -2.34 2.97
N LEU A 4 8.45 -3.07 2.04
CA LEU A 4 8.00 -2.52 0.76
C LEU A 4 6.48 -2.63 0.69
N VAL A 5 5.81 -1.49 0.62
CA VAL A 5 4.36 -1.38 0.53
C VAL A 5 3.98 -1.08 -0.91
N PHE A 6 3.13 -1.92 -1.48
CA PHE A 6 2.59 -1.76 -2.82
C PHE A 6 1.14 -1.29 -2.75
N SER A 7 0.81 -0.27 -3.56
CA SER A 7 -0.56 0.17 -3.78
C SER A 7 -0.86 0.45 -5.25
N ALA A 8 -2.15 0.48 -5.60
CA ALA A 8 -2.55 0.86 -6.94
C ALA A 8 -2.49 2.38 -7.12
N HIS A 9 -2.96 3.12 -6.10
CA HIS A 9 -3.12 4.56 -6.12
C HIS A 9 -2.33 5.24 -5.01
N PRO A 10 -2.03 6.55 -5.19
CA PRO A 10 -1.81 7.45 -4.07
C PRO A 10 -2.97 7.30 -3.07
N ASP A 11 -2.70 7.41 -1.77
CA ASP A 11 -3.58 7.28 -0.59
C ASP A 11 -3.90 5.87 -0.07
N ASP A 12 -4.01 4.86 -0.94
CA ASP A 12 -4.40 3.49 -0.56
C ASP A 12 -3.66 2.95 0.67
N ALA A 13 -2.32 3.03 0.66
CA ALA A 13 -1.46 2.53 1.74
C ALA A 13 -1.72 3.27 3.06
N ASP A 14 -1.95 4.58 2.99
CA ASP A 14 -2.16 5.42 4.16
C ASP A 14 -3.52 5.12 4.80
N PHE A 15 -4.53 4.78 3.98
CA PHE A 15 -5.86 4.37 4.44
C PHE A 15 -5.83 3.04 5.19
N VAL A 16 -5.12 2.05 4.67
CA VAL A 16 -5.22 0.66 5.15
C VAL A 16 -4.15 0.29 6.18
N CYS A 17 -2.96 0.88 6.10
CA CYS A 17 -1.82 0.50 6.94
C CYS A 17 -1.00 1.68 7.48
N GLY A 18 -1.47 2.93 7.33
CA GLY A 18 -0.72 4.13 7.71
C GLY A 18 -0.26 4.16 9.17
N ALA A 19 -1.06 3.64 10.12
CA ALA A 19 -0.66 3.62 11.53
C ALA A 19 0.43 2.58 11.80
N THR A 20 0.33 1.42 11.15
CA THR A 20 1.37 0.38 11.18
C THR A 20 2.65 0.89 10.54
N VAL A 21 2.58 1.60 9.41
CA VAL A 21 3.75 2.21 8.77
C VAL A 21 4.43 3.22 9.72
N ALA A 22 3.68 4.14 10.31
CA ALA A 22 4.22 5.10 11.29
C ALA A 22 4.88 4.41 12.49
N LYS A 23 4.30 3.30 12.96
CA LYS A 23 4.90 2.49 14.02
C LYS A 23 6.22 1.87 13.58
N LYS A 24 6.25 1.22 12.41
CA LYS A 24 7.45 0.55 11.90
C LYS A 24 8.60 1.53 11.66
N THR A 25 8.31 2.72 11.15
CA THR A 25 9.34 3.77 10.96
C THR A 25 9.83 4.31 12.30
N ALA A 26 8.96 4.52 13.28
CA ALA A 26 9.35 4.90 14.65
C ALA A 26 10.20 3.82 15.36
N GLU A 27 9.98 2.54 15.03
CA GLU A 27 10.80 1.39 15.48
C GLU A 27 12.16 1.29 14.74
N GLY A 28 12.46 2.24 13.83
CA GLY A 28 13.72 2.28 13.09
C GLY A 28 13.77 1.34 11.87
N HIS A 29 12.64 0.86 11.39
CA HIS A 29 12.57 0.11 10.13
C HIS A 29 12.50 1.04 8.92
N GLU A 30 13.06 0.58 7.81
CA GLU A 30 13.05 1.31 6.55
C GLU A 30 11.80 0.90 5.76
N VAL A 31 10.89 1.84 5.52
CA VAL A 31 9.67 1.61 4.75
C VAL A 31 9.75 2.35 3.43
N HIS A 32 9.44 1.67 2.33
CA HIS A 32 9.34 2.24 0.99
C HIS A 32 7.96 1.97 0.40
N TYR A 33 7.45 2.90 -0.39
CA TYR A 33 6.21 2.74 -1.13
C TYR A 33 6.50 2.60 -2.63
N VAL A 34 5.76 1.71 -3.28
CA VAL A 34 5.69 1.60 -4.75
C VAL A 34 4.23 1.67 -5.16
N ILE A 35 3.91 2.63 -6.01
CA ILE A 35 2.54 2.97 -6.39
C ILE A 35 2.38 2.80 -7.89
N ALA A 36 1.41 1.99 -8.30
CA ALA A 36 1.27 1.60 -9.70
C ALA A 36 0.88 2.78 -10.60
N THR A 37 -0.12 3.57 -10.21
CA THR A 37 -0.70 4.62 -11.05
C THR A 37 -0.52 6.02 -10.45
N GLY A 38 -0.82 7.06 -11.24
CA GLY A 38 -0.82 8.45 -10.78
C GLY A 38 -2.17 8.90 -10.18
N GLY A 39 -3.21 8.07 -10.20
CA GLY A 39 -4.53 8.43 -9.69
C GLY A 39 -5.25 9.55 -10.47
N GLN A 40 -4.88 9.75 -11.74
CA GLN A 40 -5.33 10.88 -12.57
C GLN A 40 -6.82 10.89 -12.93
N LYS A 41 -7.55 9.78 -12.77
CA LYS A 41 -8.98 9.68 -13.05
C LYS A 41 -9.84 9.87 -11.80
N GLY A 42 -9.25 9.93 -10.60
CA GLY A 42 -9.92 10.29 -9.34
C GLY A 42 -10.25 11.78 -9.18
N LYS A 43 -10.41 12.53 -10.28
CA LYS A 43 -10.62 13.98 -10.25
C LYS A 43 -12.09 14.31 -9.95
N HIS A 44 -12.36 14.95 -8.82
CA HIS A 44 -13.70 15.41 -8.45
C HIS A 44 -13.76 16.94 -8.40
N GLY A 45 -14.34 17.57 -9.42
CA GLY A 45 -14.58 19.02 -9.44
C GLY A 45 -13.35 19.93 -9.51
N ILE A 46 -12.15 19.37 -9.68
CA ILE A 46 -10.90 20.13 -9.87
C ILE A 46 -10.70 20.41 -11.36
N ASP A 47 -10.32 21.61 -11.78
CA ASP A 47 -10.00 21.89 -13.19
C ASP A 47 -8.50 21.68 -13.48
N ALA A 48 -8.12 20.43 -13.72
CA ALA A 48 -6.78 20.03 -14.15
C ALA A 48 -6.84 18.95 -15.25
N SER A 49 -5.88 18.94 -16.16
CA SER A 49 -5.69 17.79 -17.07
C SER A 49 -5.31 16.53 -16.27
N PRO A 50 -5.54 15.31 -16.80
CA PRO A 50 -5.16 14.09 -16.09
C PRO A 50 -3.68 14.08 -15.66
N GLY A 51 -2.76 14.52 -16.52
CA GLY A 51 -1.34 14.59 -16.18
C GLY A 51 -1.03 15.57 -15.05
N GLN A 52 -1.65 16.77 -15.05
CA GLN A 52 -1.49 17.73 -13.96
C GLN A 52 -2.07 17.20 -12.65
N PHE A 53 -3.21 16.49 -12.71
CA PHE A 53 -3.84 15.93 -11.53
C PHE A 53 -3.02 14.78 -10.93
N ALA A 54 -2.39 13.94 -11.74
CA ALA A 54 -1.42 12.95 -11.26
C ALA A 54 -0.28 13.63 -10.46
N LEU A 55 0.30 14.72 -10.98
CA LEU A 55 1.37 15.43 -10.27
C LEU A 55 0.92 16.00 -8.92
N VAL A 56 -0.33 16.46 -8.82
CA VAL A 56 -0.93 16.88 -7.54
C VAL A 56 -0.95 15.71 -6.57
N ARG A 57 -1.55 14.57 -6.95
CA ARG A 57 -1.66 13.38 -6.09
C ARG A 57 -0.30 12.79 -5.72
N GLU A 58 0.67 12.79 -6.64
CA GLU A 58 2.05 12.38 -6.33
C GLU A 58 2.68 13.30 -5.26
N GLY A 59 2.43 14.61 -5.32
CA GLY A 59 2.88 15.56 -4.31
C GLY A 59 2.22 15.32 -2.94
N GLU A 60 0.91 15.12 -2.93
CA GLU A 60 0.14 14.78 -1.72
C GLU A 60 0.66 13.51 -1.06
N GLN A 61 0.91 12.46 -1.85
CA GLN A 61 1.48 11.21 -1.34
C GLN A 61 2.89 11.37 -0.78
N ARG A 62 3.76 12.18 -1.41
CA ARG A 62 5.11 12.44 -0.86
C ARG A 62 5.03 13.18 0.47
N ASN A 63 4.09 14.11 0.63
CA ASN A 63 3.85 14.79 1.91
C ASN A 63 3.33 13.81 2.97
N SER A 64 2.37 12.96 2.62
CA SER A 64 1.85 11.90 3.49
C SER A 64 2.96 10.93 3.93
N ALA A 65 3.77 10.46 2.99
CA ALA A 65 4.91 9.60 3.23
C ALA A 65 5.92 10.24 4.21
N ALA A 66 6.19 11.54 4.08
CA ALA A 66 7.06 12.26 5.01
C ALA A 66 6.49 12.31 6.43
N VAL A 67 5.18 12.49 6.60
CA VAL A 67 4.51 12.43 7.92
C VAL A 67 4.70 11.06 8.57
N LEU A 68 4.61 9.98 7.79
CA LEU A 68 4.73 8.60 8.28
C LEU A 68 6.18 8.12 8.41
N GLY A 69 7.18 8.94 8.04
CA GLY A 69 8.60 8.55 8.07
C GLY A 69 9.01 7.56 6.96
N VAL A 70 8.22 7.43 5.90
CA VAL A 70 8.53 6.58 4.74
C VAL A 70 9.77 7.12 4.02
N LYS A 71 10.70 6.23 3.70
CA LYS A 71 12.02 6.57 3.18
C LYS A 71 11.98 7.01 1.71
N SER A 72 11.18 6.36 0.89
CA SER A 72 11.00 6.71 -0.52
C SER A 72 9.64 6.30 -1.06
N VAL A 73 9.19 7.00 -2.09
CA VAL A 73 7.97 6.68 -2.86
C VAL A 73 8.35 6.58 -4.34
N THR A 74 8.15 5.40 -4.93
CA THR A 74 8.32 5.16 -6.37
C THR A 74 6.94 5.15 -7.03
N PHE A 75 6.76 5.89 -8.12
CA PHE A 75 5.56 5.84 -8.96
C PHE A 75 5.90 5.10 -10.26
N LEU A 76 5.19 4.01 -10.57
CA LEU A 76 5.38 3.23 -11.80
C LEU A 76 4.76 3.91 -13.03
N LYS A 77 3.85 4.86 -12.80
CA LYS A 77 3.20 5.72 -13.81
C LYS A 77 2.33 4.96 -14.83
N PHE A 78 1.69 3.88 -14.40
CA PHE A 78 0.61 3.27 -15.17
C PHE A 78 -0.64 4.16 -15.19
N THR A 79 -1.50 3.94 -16.17
CA THR A 79 -2.74 4.70 -16.31
C THR A 79 -3.78 4.21 -15.30
N ASP A 80 -4.28 5.13 -14.47
CA ASP A 80 -5.38 4.89 -13.52
C ASP A 80 -6.61 4.29 -14.22
N GLY A 81 -7.15 3.20 -13.68
CA GLY A 81 -8.29 2.43 -14.19
C GLY A 81 -7.96 1.50 -15.36
N GLU A 82 -6.71 1.48 -15.81
CA GLU A 82 -6.24 0.71 -16.96
C GLU A 82 -5.13 -0.29 -16.58
N LEU A 83 -4.92 -0.55 -15.29
CA LEU A 83 -3.87 -1.47 -14.85
C LEU A 83 -4.18 -2.89 -15.34
N GLU A 84 -3.23 -3.53 -16.01
CA GLU A 84 -3.33 -4.91 -16.47
C GLU A 84 -2.24 -5.77 -15.82
N ASN A 85 -2.56 -7.02 -15.47
CA ASN A 85 -1.55 -7.97 -15.00
C ASN A 85 -0.78 -8.51 -16.20
N ASN A 86 0.23 -7.77 -16.63
CA ASN A 86 1.05 -8.08 -17.80
C ASN A 86 2.54 -8.15 -17.45
N ASP A 87 3.35 -8.47 -18.45
CA ASP A 87 4.81 -8.61 -18.29
C ASP A 87 5.50 -7.30 -17.86
N ASP A 88 5.01 -6.13 -18.30
CA ASP A 88 5.60 -4.84 -17.93
C ASP A 88 5.39 -4.53 -16.44
N LEU A 89 4.17 -4.73 -15.93
CA LEU A 89 3.90 -4.58 -14.51
C LEU A 89 4.74 -5.58 -13.70
N SER A 90 4.72 -6.86 -14.08
CA SER A 90 5.45 -7.92 -13.38
C SER A 90 6.97 -7.63 -13.30
N ARG A 91 7.58 -7.24 -14.42
CA ARG A 91 9.01 -6.89 -14.50
C ARG A 91 9.37 -5.72 -13.59
N ARG A 92 8.55 -4.67 -13.55
CA ARG A 92 8.77 -3.50 -12.70
C ARG A 92 8.62 -3.84 -11.22
N LEU A 93 7.61 -4.63 -10.85
CA LEU A 93 7.44 -5.06 -9.47
C LEU A 93 8.63 -5.92 -9.01
N VAL A 94 9.09 -6.87 -9.82
CA VAL A 94 10.27 -7.69 -9.52
C VAL A 94 11.52 -6.83 -9.37
N HIS A 95 11.71 -5.82 -10.23
CA HIS A 95 12.81 -4.87 -10.12
C HIS A 95 12.80 -4.15 -8.76
N GLU A 96 11.68 -3.56 -8.34
CA GLU A 96 11.59 -2.86 -7.07
C GLU A 96 11.83 -3.81 -5.87
N ILE A 97 11.34 -5.05 -5.93
CA ILE A 97 11.58 -6.05 -4.87
C ILE A 97 13.08 -6.38 -4.77
N ARG A 98 13.76 -6.60 -5.90
CA ARG A 98 15.20 -6.95 -5.92
C ARG A 98 16.11 -5.77 -5.60
N GLU A 99 15.70 -4.56 -5.95
CA GLU A 99 16.42 -3.33 -5.63
C GLU A 99 16.30 -2.99 -4.14
N LYS A 100 15.08 -3.03 -3.57
CA LYS A 100 14.84 -2.70 -2.15
C LYS A 100 15.13 -3.85 -1.19
N LYS A 101 15.18 -5.09 -1.66
CA LYS A 101 15.43 -6.30 -0.85
C LYS A 101 14.62 -6.33 0.46
N PRO A 102 13.28 -6.23 0.41
CA PRO A 102 12.44 -6.12 1.60
C PRO A 102 12.35 -7.43 2.37
N ASP A 103 12.36 -7.36 3.70
CA ASP A 103 12.00 -8.48 4.57
C ASP A 103 10.48 -8.74 4.52
N ILE A 104 9.67 -7.69 4.41
CA ILE A 104 8.19 -7.76 4.41
C ILE A 104 7.65 -7.06 3.16
N LEU A 105 6.78 -7.76 2.42
CA LEU A 105 5.95 -7.16 1.38
C LEU A 105 4.54 -6.89 1.89
N MET A 106 4.03 -5.68 1.69
CA MET A 106 2.66 -5.31 2.03
C MET A 106 1.86 -4.96 0.78
N SER A 107 0.61 -5.44 0.66
CA SER A 107 -0.31 -5.07 -0.42
C SER A 107 -1.76 -5.38 -0.07
N MET A 108 -2.68 -5.01 -0.95
CA MET A 108 -4.03 -5.57 -0.95
C MET A 108 -3.97 -7.09 -1.02
N ASP A 109 -4.92 -7.75 -0.37
CA ASP A 109 -5.03 -9.20 -0.38
C ASP A 109 -5.58 -9.73 -1.73
N PRO A 110 -4.82 -10.52 -2.50
CA PRO A 110 -5.32 -11.11 -3.74
C PRO A 110 -6.50 -12.07 -3.51
N ALA A 111 -6.62 -12.65 -2.30
CA ALA A 111 -7.72 -13.54 -1.94
C ALA A 111 -9.00 -12.78 -1.56
N ALA A 112 -8.95 -11.46 -1.35
CA ALA A 112 -10.14 -10.67 -1.07
C ALA A 112 -10.96 -10.47 -2.35
N GLN A 113 -11.96 -11.33 -2.56
CA GLN A 113 -12.84 -11.32 -3.73
C GLN A 113 -14.32 -11.27 -3.32
N LYS A 114 -14.65 -10.55 -2.24
CA LYS A 114 -16.02 -10.48 -1.71
C LYS A 114 -16.95 -9.58 -2.51
N PHE A 115 -16.42 -8.61 -3.24
CA PHE A 115 -17.20 -7.61 -3.99
C PHE A 115 -18.23 -6.82 -3.14
N ASP A 116 -17.98 -6.69 -1.82
CA ASP A 116 -18.84 -5.95 -0.88
C ASP A 116 -18.59 -4.43 -0.84
N SER A 117 -17.59 -3.95 -1.59
CA SER A 117 -17.26 -2.52 -1.71
C SER A 117 -16.74 -2.20 -3.12
N VAL A 118 -17.45 -1.33 -3.83
CA VAL A 118 -17.07 -0.90 -5.19
C VAL A 118 -15.74 -0.13 -5.20
N HIS A 119 -15.45 0.62 -4.14
CA HIS A 119 -14.18 1.34 -3.98
C HIS A 119 -13.03 0.38 -3.70
N ARG A 120 -13.24 -0.63 -2.85
CA ARG A 120 -12.18 -1.60 -2.54
C ARG A 120 -11.87 -2.52 -3.70
N TYR A 121 -12.89 -3.01 -4.41
CA TYR A 121 -12.73 -4.06 -5.40
C TYR A 121 -12.77 -3.55 -6.85
N HIS A 122 -12.49 -2.27 -7.12
CA HIS A 122 -12.31 -1.86 -8.51
C HIS A 122 -11.08 -2.55 -9.14
N LYS A 123 -11.00 -2.51 -10.47
CA LYS A 123 -10.03 -3.25 -11.28
C LYS A 123 -8.59 -3.14 -10.75
N ASP A 124 -8.08 -1.92 -10.59
CA ASP A 124 -6.67 -1.71 -10.28
C ASP A 124 -6.22 -2.33 -8.95
N HIS A 125 -7.04 -2.30 -7.89
CA HIS A 125 -6.71 -2.98 -6.64
C HIS A 125 -6.56 -4.49 -6.81
N ARG A 126 -7.48 -5.11 -7.56
CA ARG A 126 -7.46 -6.56 -7.79
C ARG A 126 -6.26 -6.97 -8.64
N VAL A 127 -5.96 -6.20 -9.68
CA VAL A 127 -4.81 -6.43 -10.57
C VAL A 127 -3.50 -6.25 -9.81
N MET A 128 -3.36 -5.17 -9.06
CA MET A 128 -2.16 -4.91 -8.26
C MET A 128 -1.94 -6.00 -7.21
N ALA A 129 -2.98 -6.42 -6.49
CA ALA A 129 -2.89 -7.46 -5.48
C ALA A 129 -2.37 -8.79 -6.04
N ALA A 130 -2.91 -9.23 -7.19
CA ALA A 130 -2.46 -10.44 -7.86
C ALA A 130 -1.02 -10.31 -8.37
N ALA A 131 -0.70 -9.21 -9.06
CA ALA A 131 0.63 -8.97 -9.62
C ALA A 131 1.71 -8.91 -8.54
N VAL A 132 1.44 -8.29 -7.37
CA VAL A 132 2.39 -8.24 -6.25
C VAL A 132 2.63 -9.63 -5.64
N PHE A 133 1.59 -10.45 -5.53
CA PHE A 133 1.74 -11.83 -5.06
C PHE A 133 2.67 -12.62 -5.99
N ASP A 134 2.40 -12.62 -7.29
CA ASP A 134 3.17 -13.35 -8.30
C ASP A 134 4.62 -12.80 -8.41
N ALA A 135 4.79 -11.48 -8.32
CA ALA A 135 6.10 -10.83 -8.31
C ALA A 135 6.91 -11.21 -7.05
N GLY A 136 6.29 -11.21 -5.88
CA GLY A 136 6.95 -11.60 -4.62
C GLY A 136 7.26 -13.09 -4.52
N TYR A 137 6.40 -13.95 -5.08
CA TYR A 137 6.63 -15.39 -5.17
C TYR A 137 5.94 -16.01 -6.41
N PRO A 138 6.68 -16.75 -7.26
CA PRO A 138 8.09 -17.13 -7.12
C PRO A 138 9.09 -16.15 -7.78
N ALA A 139 8.62 -15.10 -8.47
CA ALA A 139 9.45 -14.39 -9.46
C ALA A 139 10.66 -13.66 -8.87
N ALA A 140 10.50 -12.85 -7.81
CA ALA A 140 11.59 -12.08 -7.23
C ALA A 140 12.73 -12.96 -6.70
N GLY A 141 12.40 -14.12 -6.13
CA GLY A 141 13.37 -15.07 -5.56
C GLY A 141 14.02 -16.03 -6.56
N ASN A 142 13.63 -16.00 -7.84
CA ASN A 142 14.10 -16.96 -8.85
C ASN A 142 14.88 -16.27 -9.97
N ALA A 143 16.16 -16.60 -10.12
CA ALA A 143 17.08 -16.03 -11.12
C ALA A 143 16.63 -16.20 -12.59
N ASN A 144 15.76 -17.17 -12.87
CA ASN A 144 15.26 -17.41 -14.22
C ASN A 144 14.12 -16.47 -14.62
N PHE A 145 13.51 -15.77 -13.65
CA PHE A 145 12.52 -14.71 -13.91
C PHE A 145 13.25 -13.37 -13.97
N TYR A 146 13.05 -12.60 -15.04
CA TYR A 146 13.59 -11.24 -15.20
C TYR A 146 15.08 -11.13 -14.80
N PRO A 147 16.00 -11.87 -15.45
CA PRO A 147 17.42 -11.87 -15.08
C PRO A 147 18.08 -10.47 -15.13
N GLU A 148 17.51 -9.55 -15.91
CA GLU A 148 17.92 -8.15 -16.01
C GLU A 148 17.53 -7.29 -14.79
N ALA A 149 16.62 -7.78 -13.93
CA ALA A 149 16.10 -7.04 -12.78
C ALA A 149 17.02 -7.05 -11.54
N GLY A 150 18.23 -7.61 -11.66
CA GLY A 150 19.22 -7.72 -10.59
C GLY A 150 19.15 -9.03 -9.81
N GLU A 151 19.92 -9.10 -8.72
CA GLU A 151 20.06 -10.30 -7.89
C GLU A 151 18.73 -10.76 -7.28
N PRO A 152 18.41 -12.07 -7.33
CA PRO A 152 17.20 -12.61 -6.72
C PRO A 152 17.07 -12.26 -5.24
N TRP A 153 15.84 -12.03 -4.81
CA TRP A 153 15.52 -11.74 -3.43
C TRP A 153 14.16 -12.33 -3.05
N THR A 154 14.13 -13.11 -1.97
CA THR A 154 12.91 -13.69 -1.42
C THR A 154 12.55 -12.95 -0.12
N PRO A 155 11.40 -12.25 -0.06
CA PRO A 155 10.88 -11.71 1.18
C PRO A 155 10.65 -12.81 2.22
N LYS A 156 10.61 -12.45 3.50
CA LYS A 156 10.33 -13.38 4.60
C LYS A 156 8.83 -13.55 4.83
N GLU A 157 8.07 -12.47 4.64
CA GLU A 157 6.63 -12.44 4.89
C GLU A 157 5.89 -11.59 3.85
N PHE A 158 4.66 -12.00 3.56
CA PHE A 158 3.64 -11.14 2.97
C PHE A 158 2.66 -10.69 4.04
N TRP A 159 2.29 -9.41 4.03
CA TRP A 159 1.29 -8.82 4.91
C TRP A 159 0.19 -8.21 4.05
N PHE A 160 -0.95 -8.88 3.97
CA PHE A 160 -2.06 -8.43 3.14
C PHE A 160 -3.10 -7.67 3.95
N PHE A 161 -3.59 -6.55 3.42
CA PHE A 161 -4.71 -5.80 3.97
C PHE A 161 -5.98 -5.96 3.13
N GLY A 162 -7.14 -5.67 3.71
CA GLY A 162 -8.45 -5.71 3.03
C GLY A 162 -9.09 -7.10 2.88
N GLY A 163 -8.39 -8.17 3.30
CA GLY A 163 -8.88 -9.56 3.32
C GLY A 163 -9.28 -10.07 4.71
N GLU A 164 -9.27 -11.40 4.86
CA GLU A 164 -9.54 -12.08 6.15
C GLU A 164 -8.28 -12.08 7.02
N PRO A 165 -8.25 -11.33 8.13
CA PRO A 165 -7.02 -11.16 8.90
C PRO A 165 -6.74 -12.38 9.79
N ASN A 166 -5.45 -12.68 9.95
CA ASN A 166 -4.93 -13.60 10.98
C ASN A 166 -4.00 -12.88 11.98
N ARG A 167 -3.78 -11.57 11.80
CA ARG A 167 -3.00 -10.70 12.67
C ARG A 167 -3.66 -9.34 12.82
N TYR A 168 -3.58 -8.79 14.03
CA TYR A 168 -3.93 -7.40 14.34
C TYR A 168 -2.70 -6.70 14.90
N GLU A 169 -2.30 -5.59 14.29
CA GLU A 169 -1.22 -4.73 14.77
C GLU A 169 -1.79 -3.60 15.62
N ASP A 170 -1.28 -3.45 16.84
CA ASP A 170 -1.65 -2.33 17.70
C ASP A 170 -1.23 -1.00 17.07
N ALA A 171 -2.22 -0.15 16.83
CA ALA A 171 -2.11 1.16 16.20
C ALA A 171 -2.30 2.31 17.20
N SER A 172 -2.49 2.02 18.50
CA SER A 172 -3.02 2.98 19.48
C SER A 172 -2.17 4.24 19.66
N GLY A 173 -0.84 4.13 19.53
CA GLY A 173 0.08 5.28 19.59
C GLY A 173 0.27 6.05 18.29
N PHE A 174 -0.36 5.62 17.18
CA PHE A 174 -0.01 6.07 15.82
C PHE A 174 -1.22 6.51 14.98
N ILE A 175 -2.44 6.49 15.53
CA ILE A 175 -3.64 6.93 14.82
C ILE A 175 -3.57 8.39 14.39
N ASP A 176 -3.00 9.28 15.21
CA ASP A 176 -2.91 10.71 14.88
C ASP A 176 -1.94 10.96 13.72
N ALA A 177 -0.86 10.17 13.63
CA ALA A 177 0.06 10.20 12.49
C ALA A 177 -0.63 9.73 11.21
N LYS A 178 -1.40 8.64 11.27
CA LYS A 178 -2.24 8.16 10.16
C LYS A 178 -3.24 9.21 9.69
N ILE A 179 -3.95 9.86 10.61
CA ILE A 179 -4.91 10.93 10.27
C ILE A 179 -4.17 12.08 9.59
N THR A 180 -3.07 12.56 10.16
CA THR A 180 -2.27 13.66 9.59
C THR A 180 -1.77 13.34 8.17
N ALA A 181 -1.33 12.11 7.95
CA ALA A 181 -0.90 11.61 6.65
C ALA A 181 -2.07 11.59 5.65
N LEU A 182 -3.23 11.06 6.05
CA LEU A 182 -4.44 11.05 5.22
C LEU A 182 -4.90 12.46 4.83
N LEU A 183 -4.79 13.43 5.75
CA LEU A 183 -5.13 14.83 5.49
C LEU A 183 -4.19 15.53 4.50
N CYS A 184 -3.06 14.92 4.12
CA CYS A 184 -2.21 15.41 3.04
C CYS A 184 -2.85 15.21 1.65
N HIS A 185 -3.78 14.24 1.50
CA HIS A 185 -4.51 13.95 0.27
C HIS A 185 -5.70 14.89 0.07
N LYS A 186 -5.45 16.20 0.11
CA LYS A 186 -6.47 17.27 0.09
C LYS A 186 -7.42 17.17 -1.10
N SER A 187 -6.95 16.65 -2.22
CA SER A 187 -7.77 16.41 -3.41
C SER A 187 -8.80 15.27 -3.24
N GLN A 188 -8.60 14.38 -2.26
CA GLN A 188 -9.37 13.15 -2.06
C GLN A 188 -10.16 13.14 -0.75
N VAL A 189 -9.72 13.88 0.28
CA VAL A 189 -10.30 13.76 1.63
C VAL A 189 -10.99 15.02 2.13
N ASN A 190 -12.10 14.84 2.85
CA ASN A 190 -12.72 15.88 3.66
C ASN A 190 -12.20 15.79 5.11
N PRO A 191 -11.52 16.82 5.63
CA PRO A 191 -10.86 16.74 6.95
C PRO A 191 -11.77 16.37 8.11
N GLY A 192 -12.98 16.96 8.18
CA GLY A 192 -13.89 16.77 9.32
C GLY A 192 -14.45 15.35 9.43
N GLU A 193 -14.63 14.68 8.29
CA GLU A 193 -15.17 13.31 8.24
C GLU A 193 -14.06 12.27 8.44
N MET A 194 -12.85 12.57 7.96
CA MET A 194 -11.74 11.63 7.93
C MET A 194 -11.29 11.21 9.32
N GLU A 195 -11.10 12.16 10.25
CA GLU A 195 -10.67 11.84 11.62
C GLU A 195 -11.65 10.89 12.31
N LYS A 196 -12.94 11.24 12.29
CA LYS A 196 -13.98 10.44 12.94
C LYS A 196 -14.02 9.02 12.37
N TRP A 197 -13.97 8.92 11.04
CA TRP A 197 -14.02 7.63 10.35
C TRP A 197 -12.80 6.76 10.67
N VAL A 198 -11.57 7.32 10.62
CA VAL A 198 -10.34 6.58 10.93
C VAL A 198 -10.36 6.05 12.36
N ARG A 199 -10.71 6.89 13.34
CA ARG A 199 -10.77 6.47 14.75
C ARG A 199 -11.83 5.38 14.96
N GLN A 200 -13.01 5.53 14.36
CA GLN A 200 -14.08 4.53 14.49
C GLN A 200 -13.68 3.18 13.90
N TRP A 201 -13.13 3.17 12.68
CA TRP A 201 -12.71 1.94 12.01
C TRP A 201 -11.56 1.24 12.74
N ALA A 202 -10.55 1.99 13.18
CA ALA A 202 -9.44 1.44 13.95
C ALA A 202 -9.89 0.90 15.31
N ALA A 203 -10.87 1.53 15.96
CA ALA A 203 -11.42 1.05 17.25
C ALA A 203 -12.23 -0.23 17.06
N GLU A 204 -13.04 -0.31 16.00
CA GLU A 204 -13.77 -1.53 15.67
C GLU A 204 -12.84 -2.70 15.41
N THR A 205 -11.75 -2.44 14.70
CA THR A 205 -10.70 -3.43 14.44
C THR A 205 -9.98 -3.81 15.74
N GLY A 206 -9.62 -2.83 16.57
CA GLY A 206 -8.97 -3.03 17.87
C GLY A 206 -9.79 -3.88 18.84
N ARG A 207 -11.12 -3.69 18.89
CA ARG A 207 -12.03 -4.50 19.73
C ARG A 207 -11.94 -6.01 19.44
N LYS A 208 -11.66 -6.40 18.19
CA LYS A 208 -11.51 -7.82 17.80
C LYS A 208 -10.24 -8.47 18.39
N ALA A 209 -9.28 -7.65 18.83
CA ALA A 209 -7.98 -8.09 19.35
C ALA A 209 -7.68 -7.59 20.78
N GLY A 210 -8.67 -6.99 21.47
CA GLY A 210 -8.47 -6.43 22.81
C GLY A 210 -7.56 -5.19 22.86
N MET A 211 -7.46 -4.44 21.76
CA MET A 211 -6.65 -3.22 21.62
C MET A 211 -7.57 -1.98 21.51
N ALA A 212 -7.07 -0.81 21.90
CA ALA A 212 -7.81 0.44 21.73
C ALA A 212 -8.00 0.78 20.25
N TYR A 213 -6.92 0.67 19.47
CA TYR A 213 -6.93 0.80 18.01
C TYR A 213 -6.03 -0.27 17.38
N ALA A 214 -6.46 -0.83 16.25
CA ALA A 214 -5.63 -1.77 15.49
C ALA A 214 -5.84 -1.64 13.98
N GLU A 215 -4.85 -2.10 13.23
CA GLU A 215 -4.95 -2.42 11.80
C GLU A 215 -4.82 -3.93 11.61
N ALA A 216 -5.53 -4.49 10.62
CA ALA A 216 -5.68 -5.93 10.47
C ALA A 216 -5.00 -6.43 9.18
N PHE A 217 -4.27 -7.53 9.31
CA PHE A 217 -3.49 -8.13 8.23
C PHE A 217 -3.71 -9.64 8.14
N ARG A 218 -3.64 -10.18 6.93
CA ARG A 218 -3.39 -11.59 6.66
C ARG A 218 -1.91 -11.77 6.36
N ILE A 219 -1.19 -12.40 7.27
CA ILE A 219 0.24 -12.67 7.13
C ILE A 219 0.46 -14.08 6.59
N LEU A 220 1.31 -14.19 5.57
CA LEU A 220 1.88 -15.45 5.09
C LEU A 220 3.39 -15.43 5.31
N SER A 221 3.93 -16.49 5.89
CA SER A 221 5.38 -16.67 6.05
C SER A 221 5.93 -17.56 4.94
N PHE A 222 7.12 -17.22 4.45
CA PHE A 222 7.86 -18.04 3.48
C PHE A 222 8.58 -19.22 4.13
N THR A 223 8.80 -19.18 5.45
CA THR A 223 9.36 -20.33 6.20
C THR A 223 8.23 -21.30 6.56
N ARG A 224 8.36 -22.55 6.10
CA ARG A 224 7.58 -23.69 6.61
C ARG A 224 8.14 -24.19 7.92
#